data_AF-A0A1A8LEN0-F1
#
_entry.id   AF-A0A1A8LEN0-F1
#
_cell.length_a   1.000
_cell.length_b   1.000
_cell.length_c   1.000
_cell.angle_alpha   90.00
_cell.angle_beta   90.00
_cell.angle_gamma   90.00
#
_symmetry.space_group_name_H-M   'P 1'
#
loop_
_entity.id
_entity.type
_entity.pdbx_description
1 polymer ?
#
loop_
_entity_poly.entity_id
_entity_poly.type
_entity_poly.pdbx_seq_one_letter_code
_entity_poly.pdbx_strand_id
1 'polypeptide(L)'
;CDPHSKWWSSVAIVIINWLQGDDAAAERLYPTVEHLPRSLQNAENLLPKACLNTFRAVRALLFKPENCQLSLSYTDKASTLLRDSLNLGPHCHSSSLDKVVQLLVCDLLLVLRTNIWRVQQQGASPTGPAGPVPVGTSVPAGHHQASPPELQGFQQDLSSLRKLAQSFRPAMRRLFLHEATARLMAGASPTRTHQLLDRSLRRRTTPGAKTEECEARPGQREQAEAVMLACRYLPPSFLSAPGQRVGMLADAARTLEKLGDKRTLHDCQQMIIKLGSGTTVTNT
;
A
#
# COMPACT_ATOMS: atom_id res chain seq x y z
N CYS A 1 -21.46 25.66 2.13
CA CYS A 1 -20.72 24.85 1.12
C CYS A 1 -21.69 23.95 0.39
N ASP A 2 -21.55 23.82 -0.92
CA ASP A 2 -22.30 22.85 -1.73
C ASP A 2 -22.12 21.41 -1.17
N PRO A 3 -23.17 20.56 -1.13
CA PRO A 3 -23.09 19.22 -0.57
C PRO A 3 -22.06 18.30 -1.26
N HIS A 4 -21.80 18.46 -2.56
CA HIS A 4 -20.82 17.64 -3.28
C HIS A 4 -19.42 18.07 -2.88
N SER A 5 -19.14 19.38 -2.85
CA SER A 5 -17.84 19.90 -2.42
C SER A 5 -17.54 19.52 -0.97
N LYS A 6 -18.55 19.57 -0.08
CA LYS A 6 -18.41 19.14 1.31
C LYS A 6 -18.06 17.65 1.41
N TRP A 7 -18.72 16.80 0.62
CA TRP A 7 -18.46 15.36 0.64
C TRP A 7 -17.05 15.03 0.12
N TRP A 8 -16.67 15.56 -1.04
CA TRP A 8 -15.34 15.32 -1.63
C TRP A 8 -14.20 15.86 -0.77
N SER A 9 -14.35 17.06 -0.19
CA SER A 9 -13.36 17.60 0.74
C SER A 9 -13.24 16.74 2.01
N SER A 10 -14.36 16.25 2.55
CA SER A 10 -14.33 15.34 3.70
C SER A 10 -13.61 14.03 3.38
N VAL A 11 -13.85 13.44 2.20
CA VAL A 11 -13.12 12.25 1.72
C VAL A 11 -11.62 12.52 1.67
N ALA A 12 -11.20 13.63 1.06
CA ALA A 12 -9.79 13.99 0.95
C ALA A 12 -9.13 14.18 2.33
N ILE A 13 -9.80 14.88 3.25
CA ILE A 13 -9.29 15.12 4.61
C ILE A 13 -9.20 13.81 5.40
N VAL A 14 -10.18 12.92 5.29
CA VAL A 14 -10.12 11.59 5.93
C VAL A 14 -8.90 10.81 5.45
N ILE A 15 -8.64 10.78 4.14
CA ILE A 15 -7.49 10.07 3.59
C ILE A 15 -6.17 10.68 4.06
N ILE A 16 -6.07 12.01 4.11
CA ILE A 16 -4.88 12.70 4.65
C ILE A 16 -4.62 12.29 6.10
N ASN A 17 -5.67 12.27 6.94
CA ASN A 17 -5.53 11.87 8.34
C ASN A 17 -5.11 10.39 8.46
N TRP A 18 -5.64 9.49 7.64
CA TRP A 18 -5.18 8.09 7.61
C TRP A 18 -3.72 7.96 7.18
N LEU A 19 -3.27 8.75 6.21
CA LEU A 19 -1.86 8.79 5.79
C LEU A 19 -0.94 9.35 6.87
N GLN A 20 -1.46 10.16 7.79
CA GLN A 20 -0.73 10.66 8.96
C GLN A 20 -0.84 9.73 10.18
N GLY A 21 -1.71 8.72 10.12
CA GLY A 21 -2.03 7.88 11.28
C GLY A 21 -2.82 8.62 12.37
N ASP A 22 -3.56 9.67 12.03
CA ASP A 22 -4.43 10.42 12.95
C ASP A 22 -5.89 9.91 12.84
N ASP A 23 -6.13 8.72 13.39
CA ASP A 23 -7.44 8.06 13.28
C ASP A 23 -8.55 8.86 13.95
N ALA A 24 -8.26 9.54 15.06
CA ALA A 24 -9.23 10.38 15.76
C ALA A 24 -9.67 11.57 14.90
N ALA A 25 -8.77 12.21 14.16
CA ALA A 25 -9.13 13.27 13.22
C ALA A 25 -9.92 12.75 12.01
N ALA A 26 -9.58 11.56 11.50
CA ALA A 26 -10.34 10.92 10.44
C ALA A 26 -11.78 10.58 10.89
N GLU A 27 -11.93 9.98 12.08
CA GLU A 27 -13.21 9.53 12.63
C GLU A 27 -14.27 10.64 12.75
N ARG A 28 -13.84 11.86 13.09
CA ARG A 28 -14.73 13.04 13.18
C ARG A 28 -15.46 13.34 11.87
N LEU A 29 -14.92 12.91 10.74
CA LEU A 29 -15.49 13.15 9.41
C LEU A 29 -16.25 11.95 8.84
N TYR A 30 -16.19 10.77 9.49
CA TYR A 30 -16.87 9.55 9.01
C TYR A 30 -18.36 9.76 8.75
N PRO A 31 -19.14 10.43 9.62
CA PRO A 31 -20.55 10.68 9.35
C PRO A 31 -20.78 11.43 8.04
N THR A 32 -19.89 12.35 7.66
CA THR A 32 -20.04 13.09 6.41
C THR A 32 -19.70 12.22 5.20
N VAL A 33 -18.64 11.41 5.28
CA VAL A 33 -18.22 10.54 4.17
C VAL A 33 -19.22 9.41 3.91
N GLU A 34 -19.82 8.84 4.97
CA GLU A 34 -20.79 7.75 4.86
C GLU A 34 -22.07 8.15 4.13
N HIS A 35 -22.47 9.41 4.26
CA HIS A 35 -23.66 9.96 3.62
C HIS A 35 -23.34 10.53 2.24
N LEU A 36 -23.11 9.64 1.27
CA LEU A 36 -22.93 10.02 -0.13
C LEU A 36 -24.17 10.79 -0.65
N PRO A 37 -24.05 12.01 -1.20
CA PRO A 37 -25.18 12.76 -1.75
C PRO A 37 -25.96 11.98 -2.81
N ARG A 38 -27.31 12.02 -2.77
CA ARG A 38 -28.19 11.24 -3.68
C ARG A 38 -27.90 11.48 -5.17
N SER A 39 -27.56 12.71 -5.54
CA SER A 39 -27.13 13.07 -6.89
C SER A 39 -25.88 12.29 -7.34
N LEU A 40 -24.89 12.12 -6.45
CA LEU A 40 -23.69 11.34 -6.72
C LEU A 40 -23.95 9.83 -6.65
N GLN A 41 -24.95 9.38 -5.87
CA GLN A 41 -25.40 7.98 -5.89
C GLN A 41 -26.02 7.60 -7.24
N ASN A 42 -26.80 8.50 -7.82
CA ASN A 42 -27.52 8.25 -9.07
C ASN A 42 -26.71 8.64 -10.32
N ALA A 43 -25.56 9.28 -10.15
CA ALA A 43 -24.70 9.64 -11.26
C ALA A 43 -24.12 8.40 -11.97
N GLU A 44 -23.90 8.54 -13.27
CA GLU A 44 -23.18 7.55 -14.10
C GLU A 44 -21.71 7.43 -13.67
N ASN A 45 -21.11 8.52 -13.17
CA ASN A 45 -19.75 8.48 -12.64
C ASN A 45 -19.66 7.52 -11.44
N LEU A 46 -18.82 6.49 -11.57
CA LEU A 46 -18.64 5.45 -10.58
C LEU A 46 -17.64 5.82 -9.47
N LEU A 47 -16.85 6.88 -9.65
CA LEU A 47 -15.79 7.27 -8.70
C LEU A 47 -16.30 7.60 -7.29
N PRO A 48 -17.42 8.30 -7.07
CA PRO A 48 -17.95 8.51 -5.73
C PRO A 48 -18.25 7.18 -5.02
N LYS A 49 -18.81 6.21 -5.75
CA LYS A 49 -19.13 4.87 -5.22
C LYS A 49 -17.87 4.07 -4.93
N ALA A 50 -16.85 4.17 -5.80
CA ALA A 50 -15.55 3.55 -5.58
C ALA A 50 -14.89 4.11 -4.30
N CYS A 51 -14.84 5.43 -4.17
CA CYS A 51 -14.31 6.11 -2.98
C CYS A 51 -15.03 5.71 -1.70
N LEU A 52 -16.36 5.64 -1.72
CA LEU A 52 -17.15 5.23 -0.55
C LEU A 52 -16.85 3.78 -0.14
N ASN A 53 -16.70 2.87 -1.10
CA ASN A 53 -16.34 1.47 -0.78
C ASN A 53 -14.89 1.37 -0.29
N THR A 54 -13.94 2.11 -0.87
CA THR A 54 -12.57 2.19 -0.35
C THR A 54 -12.56 2.74 1.08
N PHE A 55 -13.33 3.79 1.36
CA PHE A 55 -13.49 4.33 2.70
C PHE A 55 -13.99 3.26 3.69
N ARG A 56 -15.03 2.51 3.32
CA ARG A 56 -15.58 1.43 4.13
C ARG A 56 -14.57 0.30 4.37
N ALA A 57 -13.76 -0.02 3.35
CA ALA A 57 -12.69 -1.01 3.48
C ALA A 57 -11.63 -0.58 4.50
N VAL A 58 -11.09 0.64 4.35
CA VAL A 58 -10.11 1.20 5.30
C VAL A 58 -10.69 1.26 6.71
N ARG A 59 -11.90 1.80 6.87
CA ARG A 59 -12.56 1.87 8.18
C ARG A 59 -12.74 0.48 8.81
N ALA A 60 -13.19 -0.51 8.05
CA ALA A 60 -13.39 -1.86 8.55
C ALA A 60 -12.08 -2.47 9.07
N LEU A 61 -11.00 -2.34 8.30
CA LEU A 61 -9.68 -2.85 8.67
C LEU A 61 -9.08 -2.13 9.88
N LEU A 62 -9.22 -0.80 9.96
CA LEU A 62 -8.68 0.00 11.06
C LEU A 62 -9.47 -0.18 12.36
N PHE A 63 -10.77 -0.44 12.28
CA PHE A 63 -11.59 -0.67 13.47
C PHE A 63 -11.13 -1.92 14.22
N LYS A 64 -10.95 -3.03 13.50
CA LYS A 64 -10.56 -4.33 14.07
C LYS A 64 -9.81 -5.16 13.02
N PRO A 65 -8.62 -5.73 13.33
CA PRO A 65 -7.89 -6.56 12.39
C PRO A 65 -8.65 -7.85 11.99
N GLU A 66 -9.60 -8.31 12.81
CA GLU A 66 -10.46 -9.46 12.51
C GLU A 66 -11.44 -9.18 11.35
N ASN A 67 -11.70 -7.91 11.04
CA ASN A 67 -12.58 -7.50 9.96
C ASN A 67 -11.94 -7.63 8.56
N CYS A 68 -10.80 -8.31 8.42
CA CYS A 68 -10.11 -8.52 7.14
C CYS A 68 -11.06 -8.96 6.00
N GLN A 69 -11.96 -9.91 6.26
CA GLN A 69 -12.92 -10.38 5.25
C GLN A 69 -13.93 -9.31 4.83
N LEU A 70 -14.46 -8.55 5.80
CA LEU A 70 -15.37 -7.45 5.53
C LEU A 70 -14.66 -6.34 4.73
N SER A 71 -13.44 -5.97 5.15
CA SER A 71 -12.60 -5.01 4.42
C SER A 71 -12.33 -5.47 2.99
N LEU A 72 -12.01 -6.75 2.79
CA LEU A 72 -11.76 -7.33 1.47
C LEU A 72 -13.02 -7.25 0.59
N SER A 73 -14.20 -7.55 1.13
CA SER A 73 -15.46 -7.45 0.38
C SER A 73 -15.76 -6.03 -0.13
N TYR A 74 -15.42 -5.00 0.65
CA TYR A 74 -15.52 -3.60 0.21
C TYR A 74 -14.42 -3.24 -0.79
N THR A 75 -13.22 -3.77 -0.60
CA THR A 75 -12.07 -3.61 -1.52
C THR A 75 -12.41 -4.16 -2.91
N ASP A 76 -13.01 -5.36 -3.01
CA ASP A 76 -13.38 -5.97 -4.29
C ASP A 76 -14.49 -5.19 -5.02
N LYS A 77 -15.46 -4.64 -4.27
CA LYS A 77 -16.49 -3.75 -4.81
C LYS A 77 -15.88 -2.46 -5.37
N ALA A 78 -14.98 -1.83 -4.60
CA ALA A 78 -14.28 -0.62 -5.03
C ALA A 78 -13.38 -0.88 -6.25
N SER A 79 -12.68 -2.02 -6.28
CA SER A 79 -11.85 -2.46 -7.40
C SER A 79 -12.65 -2.59 -8.69
N THR A 80 -13.84 -3.22 -8.62
CA THR A 80 -14.73 -3.35 -9.77
C THR A 80 -15.21 -1.99 -10.27
N LEU A 81 -15.71 -1.12 -9.38
CA LEU A 81 -16.14 0.23 -9.73
C LEU A 81 -15.02 1.08 -10.34
N LEU A 82 -13.80 0.99 -9.80
CA LEU A 82 -12.62 1.67 -10.34
C LEU A 82 -12.30 1.16 -11.76
N ARG A 83 -12.23 -0.16 -11.93
CA ARG A 83 -11.91 -0.77 -13.23
C ARG A 83 -12.94 -0.37 -14.29
N ASP A 84 -14.21 -0.38 -13.94
CA ASP A 84 -15.29 0.05 -14.83
C ASP A 84 -15.16 1.54 -15.18
N SER A 85 -14.80 2.39 -14.21
CA SER A 85 -14.52 3.82 -14.47
C SER A 85 -13.34 4.06 -15.42
N LEU A 86 -12.37 3.13 -15.47
CA LEU A 86 -11.21 3.20 -16.37
C LEU A 86 -11.53 2.68 -17.78
N ASN A 87 -12.60 1.90 -17.93
CA ASN A 87 -13.00 1.26 -19.18
C ASN A 87 -14.19 1.94 -19.85
N LEU A 88 -14.48 3.20 -19.47
CA LEU A 88 -15.48 4.00 -20.17
C LEU A 88 -15.09 4.13 -21.66
N GLY A 89 -16.09 4.06 -22.54
CA GLY A 89 -15.90 4.02 -23.99
C GLY A 89 -15.14 5.24 -24.54
N PRO A 90 -14.73 5.20 -25.82
CA PRO A 90 -13.84 6.20 -26.44
C PRO A 90 -14.37 7.65 -26.42
N HIS A 91 -15.66 7.85 -26.11
CA HIS A 91 -16.31 9.17 -26.01
C HIS A 91 -16.38 9.73 -24.58
N CYS A 92 -15.93 8.99 -23.56
CA CYS A 92 -15.87 9.45 -22.18
C CYS A 92 -14.45 9.96 -21.85
N HIS A 93 -14.30 11.27 -21.72
CA HIS A 93 -13.05 11.88 -21.29
C HIS A 93 -12.99 11.95 -19.76
N SER A 94 -11.98 11.32 -19.15
CA SER A 94 -11.67 11.51 -17.73
C SER A 94 -10.98 12.86 -17.53
N SER A 95 -11.50 13.66 -16.60
CA SER A 95 -10.85 14.91 -16.21
C SER A 95 -9.52 14.63 -15.48
N SER A 96 -8.66 15.64 -15.37
CA SER A 96 -7.44 15.53 -14.55
C SER A 96 -7.76 15.17 -13.10
N LEU A 97 -8.85 15.72 -12.55
CA LEU A 97 -9.33 15.41 -11.21
C LEU A 97 -9.78 13.95 -11.10
N ASP A 98 -10.51 13.43 -12.10
CA ASP A 98 -10.91 12.02 -12.13
C ASP A 98 -9.68 11.10 -12.12
N LYS A 99 -8.63 11.43 -12.88
CA LYS A 99 -7.37 10.66 -12.89
C LYS A 99 -6.66 10.69 -11.52
N VAL A 100 -6.68 11.83 -10.83
CA VAL A 100 -6.14 11.94 -9.46
C VAL A 100 -6.93 11.05 -8.50
N VAL A 101 -8.27 11.09 -8.57
CA VAL A 101 -9.14 10.24 -7.73
C VAL A 101 -8.96 8.76 -8.06
N GLN A 102 -8.89 8.39 -9.34
CA GLN A 102 -8.62 7.03 -9.79
C GLN A 102 -7.28 6.51 -9.28
N LEU A 103 -6.22 7.31 -9.38
CA LEU A 103 -4.91 6.97 -8.82
C LEU A 103 -4.98 6.79 -7.30
N LEU A 104 -5.63 7.72 -6.60
CA LEU A 104 -5.78 7.66 -5.14
C LEU A 104 -6.51 6.40 -4.69
N VAL A 105 -7.64 6.08 -5.32
CA VAL A 105 -8.42 4.87 -5.05
C VAL A 105 -7.59 3.63 -5.35
N CYS A 106 -6.93 3.57 -6.52
CA CYS A 106 -6.10 2.43 -6.92
C CYS A 106 -4.95 2.17 -5.94
N ASP A 107 -4.26 3.23 -5.53
CA ASP A 107 -3.17 3.17 -4.56
C ASP A 107 -3.66 2.65 -3.19
N LEU A 108 -4.78 3.18 -2.70
CA LEU A 108 -5.40 2.72 -1.45
C LEU A 108 -5.85 1.26 -1.51
N LEU A 109 -6.38 0.78 -2.64
CA LEU A 109 -6.76 -0.64 -2.81
C LEU A 109 -5.53 -1.56 -2.72
N LEU A 110 -4.44 -1.19 -3.38
CA LEU A 110 -3.18 -1.96 -3.34
C LEU A 110 -2.59 -1.95 -1.92
N VAL A 111 -2.60 -0.80 -1.24
CA VAL A 111 -2.18 -0.70 0.18
C VAL A 111 -3.07 -1.55 1.09
N LEU A 112 -4.39 -1.51 0.91
CA LEU A 112 -5.36 -2.32 1.68
C LEU A 112 -5.09 -3.80 1.52
N ARG A 113 -4.96 -4.31 0.29
CA ARG A 113 -4.67 -5.73 0.04
C ARG A 113 -3.34 -6.15 0.64
N THR A 114 -2.32 -5.28 0.56
CA THR A 114 -1.03 -5.52 1.21
C THR A 114 -1.16 -5.63 2.73
N ASN A 115 -1.97 -4.77 3.34
CA ASN A 115 -2.20 -4.78 4.79
C ASN A 115 -3.02 -5.99 5.23
N ILE A 116 -4.08 -6.35 4.51
CA ILE A 116 -4.88 -7.56 4.77
C ILE A 116 -3.98 -8.79 4.73
N TRP A 117 -3.17 -8.93 3.67
CA TRP A 117 -2.18 -10.00 3.54
C TRP A 117 -1.24 -10.05 4.75
N ARG A 118 -0.68 -8.90 5.17
CA ARG A 118 0.20 -8.82 6.34
C ARG A 118 -0.49 -9.20 7.65
N VAL A 119 -1.75 -8.82 7.85
CA VAL A 119 -2.50 -9.16 9.07
C VAL A 119 -2.75 -10.67 9.12
N GLN A 120 -3.14 -11.28 8.00
CA GLN A 120 -3.36 -12.71 7.91
C GLN A 120 -2.09 -13.52 8.15
N GLN A 121 -0.93 -13.03 7.70
CA GLN A 121 0.37 -13.64 8.01
C GLN A 121 0.66 -13.68 9.52
N GLN A 122 0.26 -12.65 10.26
CA GLN A 122 0.51 -12.54 11.70
C GLN A 122 -0.48 -13.37 12.54
N GLY A 123 -1.69 -13.60 12.03
CA GLY A 123 -2.71 -14.44 12.68
C GLY A 123 -2.54 -15.94 12.45
N ALA A 124 -1.70 -16.35 11.50
CA ALA A 124 -1.36 -17.75 11.26
C ALA A 124 -0.33 -18.26 12.28
N SER A 125 -0.77 -18.55 13.51
CA SER A 125 0.03 -19.30 14.48
C SER A 125 0.31 -20.71 13.94
N PRO A 126 1.54 -21.26 14.07
CA PRO A 126 1.86 -22.64 13.68
C PRO A 126 1.28 -23.72 14.63
N THR A 127 0.33 -23.38 15.50
CA THR A 127 -0.32 -24.33 16.42
C THR A 127 -1.67 -24.83 15.85
N GLY A 128 -1.62 -25.55 14.73
CA GLY A 128 -2.67 -26.49 14.31
C GLY A 128 -2.14 -27.92 14.48
N PRO A 129 -2.99 -28.95 14.72
CA PRO A 129 -2.51 -30.28 15.07
C PRO A 129 -1.65 -30.86 13.93
N ALA A 130 -0.41 -31.20 14.29
CA ALA A 130 0.60 -31.71 13.38
C ALA A 130 0.18 -33.04 12.73
N GLY A 131 0.13 -33.07 11.41
CA GLY A 131 0.49 -34.27 10.65
C GLY A 131 2.02 -34.42 10.65
N PRO A 132 2.58 -35.64 10.53
CA PRO A 132 4.01 -35.85 10.70
C PRO A 132 4.80 -35.15 9.57
N VAL A 133 5.64 -34.20 9.93
CA VAL A 133 6.60 -33.56 9.00
C VAL A 133 7.87 -34.42 8.96
N PRO A 134 8.43 -34.77 7.79
CA PRO A 134 9.70 -35.48 7.71
C PRO A 134 10.83 -34.59 8.24
N VAL A 135 11.66 -35.16 9.11
CA VAL A 135 12.87 -34.54 9.64
C VAL A 135 13.88 -34.36 8.52
N GLY A 136 14.32 -33.12 8.26
CA GLY A 136 15.50 -32.85 7.43
C GLY A 136 15.34 -31.76 6.37
N THR A 137 14.94 -30.55 6.75
CA THR A 137 15.26 -29.31 6.02
C THR A 137 14.91 -28.12 6.91
N SER A 138 15.92 -27.44 7.44
CA SER A 138 15.76 -26.13 8.08
C SER A 138 15.36 -25.10 7.03
N VAL A 139 14.06 -24.97 6.76
CA VAL A 139 13.52 -23.86 5.97
C VAL A 139 13.56 -22.61 6.88
N PRO A 140 14.27 -21.53 6.52
CA PRO A 140 14.22 -20.29 7.29
C PRO A 140 12.77 -19.79 7.29
N ALA A 141 12.27 -19.24 8.41
CA ALA A 141 10.92 -18.70 8.59
C ALA A 141 10.30 -18.20 7.26
N GLY A 142 9.52 -19.09 6.61
CA GLY A 142 9.10 -18.89 5.24
C GLY A 142 8.09 -17.76 5.18
N HIS A 143 8.39 -16.71 4.41
CA HIS A 143 7.42 -15.66 4.11
C HIS A 143 6.17 -16.30 3.49
N HIS A 144 5.05 -16.26 4.21
CA HIS A 144 3.79 -16.83 3.74
C HIS A 144 3.31 -16.12 2.47
N GLN A 145 3.31 -16.84 1.35
CA GLN A 145 2.74 -16.40 0.08
C GLN A 145 1.26 -16.06 0.25
N ALA A 146 0.77 -15.06 -0.49
CA ALA A 146 -0.66 -14.77 -0.56
C ALA A 146 -1.41 -15.95 -1.19
N SER A 147 -2.65 -16.18 -0.75
CA SER A 147 -3.51 -17.18 -1.37
C SER A 147 -3.83 -16.79 -2.83
N PRO A 148 -4.20 -17.75 -3.70
CA PRO A 148 -4.57 -17.46 -5.08
C PRO A 148 -5.61 -16.33 -5.26
N PRO A 149 -6.73 -16.27 -4.51
CA PRO A 149 -7.70 -15.19 -4.67
C PRO A 149 -7.17 -13.83 -4.21
N GLU A 150 -6.36 -13.78 -3.15
CA GLU A 150 -5.73 -12.52 -2.69
C GLU A 150 -4.77 -11.97 -3.73
N LEU A 151 -3.93 -12.85 -4.30
CA LEU A 151 -3.00 -12.47 -5.35
C LEU A 151 -3.74 -12.04 -6.63
N GLN A 152 -4.82 -12.72 -7.00
CA GLN A 152 -5.64 -12.35 -8.14
C GLN A 152 -6.23 -10.94 -7.99
N GLY A 153 -6.84 -10.64 -6.84
CA GLY A 153 -7.38 -9.31 -6.57
C GLY A 153 -6.29 -8.22 -6.61
N PHE A 154 -5.10 -8.49 -6.05
CA PHE A 154 -3.96 -7.58 -6.13
C PHE A 154 -3.52 -7.33 -7.58
N GLN A 155 -3.44 -8.39 -8.40
CA GLN A 155 -3.04 -8.27 -9.80
C GLN A 155 -4.06 -7.51 -10.65
N GLN A 156 -5.36 -7.60 -10.33
CA GLN A 156 -6.41 -6.80 -10.98
C GLN A 156 -6.23 -5.31 -10.71
N ASP A 157 -6.00 -4.93 -9.46
CA ASP A 157 -5.75 -3.53 -9.09
C ASP A 157 -4.43 -3.02 -9.68
N LEU A 158 -3.39 -3.84 -9.69
CA LEU A 158 -2.11 -3.50 -10.32
C LEU A 158 -2.25 -3.29 -11.84
N SER A 159 -3.12 -4.05 -12.50
CA SER A 159 -3.44 -3.84 -13.91
C SER A 159 -4.16 -2.51 -14.15
N SER A 160 -5.04 -2.11 -13.23
CA SER A 160 -5.68 -0.79 -13.23
C SER A 160 -4.65 0.33 -13.08
N LEU A 161 -3.67 0.17 -12.19
CA LEU A 161 -2.56 1.11 -12.02
C LEU A 161 -1.70 1.23 -13.29
N ARG A 162 -1.38 0.11 -13.94
CA ARG A 162 -0.65 0.12 -15.23
C ARG A 162 -1.41 0.87 -16.30
N LYS A 163 -2.74 0.68 -16.40
CA LYS A 163 -3.57 1.41 -17.35
C LYS A 163 -3.58 2.91 -17.06
N LEU A 164 -3.71 3.30 -15.79
CA LEU A 164 -3.60 4.71 -15.37
C LEU A 164 -2.25 5.31 -15.77
N ALA A 165 -1.16 4.59 -15.54
CA ALA A 165 0.19 5.04 -15.84
C ALA A 165 0.45 5.32 -17.34
N GLN A 166 -0.34 4.72 -18.24
CA GLN A 166 -0.26 5.02 -19.68
C GLN A 166 -0.80 6.42 -20.03
N SER A 167 -1.73 6.97 -19.23
CA SER A 167 -2.42 8.23 -19.53
C SER A 167 -2.30 9.30 -18.44
N PHE A 168 -1.66 8.96 -17.32
CA PHE A 168 -1.46 9.81 -16.16
C PHE A 168 -0.09 9.53 -15.52
N ARG A 169 0.91 10.32 -15.91
CA ARG A 169 2.33 10.12 -15.53
C ARG A 169 2.59 10.02 -14.02
N PRO A 170 1.89 10.75 -13.11
CA PRO A 170 2.09 10.59 -11.67
C PRO A 170 1.87 9.16 -11.14
N ALA A 171 1.07 8.34 -11.82
CA ALA A 171 0.85 6.94 -11.44
C ALA A 171 2.12 6.07 -11.52
N MET A 172 3.09 6.45 -12.37
CA MET A 172 4.36 5.73 -12.49
C MET A 172 5.15 5.67 -11.19
N ARG A 173 4.99 6.68 -10.30
CA ARG A 173 5.69 6.74 -9.00
C ARG A 173 5.36 5.55 -8.10
N ARG A 174 4.13 5.06 -8.18
CA ARG A 174 3.61 3.95 -7.35
C ARG A 174 3.83 2.59 -8.00
N LEU A 175 3.98 2.54 -9.32
CA LEU A 175 3.99 1.29 -10.07
C LEU A 175 5.09 0.33 -9.62
N PHE A 176 6.34 0.80 -9.52
CA PHE A 176 7.47 -0.08 -9.16
C PHE A 176 7.32 -0.68 -7.75
N LEU A 177 6.82 0.10 -6.80
CA LEU A 177 6.60 -0.34 -5.43
C LEU A 177 5.53 -1.44 -5.36
N HIS A 178 4.40 -1.24 -6.04
CA HIS A 178 3.32 -2.22 -6.06
C HIS A 178 3.66 -3.44 -6.91
N GLU A 179 4.46 -3.30 -7.96
CA GLU A 179 5.02 -4.46 -8.69
C GLU A 179 5.97 -5.28 -7.82
N ALA A 180 6.82 -4.63 -7.02
CA ALA A 180 7.64 -5.33 -6.04
C ALA A 180 6.77 -6.06 -5.01
N THR A 181 5.70 -5.41 -4.53
CA THR A 181 4.76 -5.99 -3.57
C THR A 181 4.03 -7.20 -4.15
N ALA A 182 3.55 -7.16 -5.40
CA ALA A 182 2.97 -8.33 -6.08
C ALA A 182 3.93 -9.52 -6.13
N ARG A 183 5.23 -9.26 -6.40
CA ARG A 183 6.24 -10.32 -6.41
C ARG A 183 6.48 -10.92 -5.04
N LEU A 184 6.48 -10.09 -3.99
CA LEU A 184 6.57 -10.55 -2.60
C LEU A 184 5.37 -11.41 -2.23
N MET A 185 4.15 -10.93 -2.55
CA MET A 185 2.92 -11.68 -2.33
C MET A 185 2.89 -13.01 -3.09
N ALA A 186 3.50 -13.08 -4.27
CA ALA A 186 3.60 -14.30 -5.07
C ALA A 186 4.75 -15.24 -4.69
N GLY A 187 5.54 -14.92 -3.65
CA GLY A 187 6.71 -15.73 -3.28
C GLY A 187 7.78 -15.81 -4.38
N ALA A 188 7.81 -14.82 -5.28
CA ALA A 188 8.72 -14.84 -6.43
C ALA A 188 10.18 -14.55 -6.02
N SER A 189 11.14 -14.95 -6.88
CA SER A 189 12.57 -14.75 -6.64
C SER A 189 12.92 -13.33 -6.14
N PRO A 190 13.70 -13.19 -5.04
CA PRO A 190 14.10 -11.92 -4.44
C PRO A 190 14.88 -10.99 -5.37
N THR A 191 15.62 -11.50 -6.36
CA THR A 191 16.53 -10.69 -7.19
C THR A 191 15.80 -9.60 -7.97
N ARG A 192 14.74 -9.96 -8.70
CA ARG A 192 13.96 -8.98 -9.46
C ARG A 192 13.12 -8.08 -8.54
N THR A 193 12.72 -8.57 -7.38
CA THR A 193 12.03 -7.76 -6.37
C THR A 193 12.96 -6.67 -5.82
N HIS A 194 14.21 -7.03 -5.50
CA HIS A 194 15.24 -6.09 -5.08
C HIS A 194 15.48 -5.01 -6.15
N GLN A 195 15.59 -5.37 -7.43
CA GLN A 195 15.75 -4.39 -8.52
C GLN A 195 14.59 -3.40 -8.63
N LEU A 196 13.34 -3.83 -8.41
CA LEU A 196 12.18 -2.94 -8.41
C LEU A 196 12.16 -2.00 -7.21
N LEU A 197 12.52 -2.51 -6.02
CA LEU A 197 12.64 -1.69 -4.81
C LEU A 197 13.79 -0.68 -4.96
N ASP A 198 14.94 -1.08 -5.51
CA ASP A 198 16.07 -0.19 -5.77
C ASP A 198 15.70 0.97 -6.71
N ARG A 199 14.83 0.74 -7.72
CA ARG A 199 14.27 1.83 -8.55
C ARG A 199 13.41 2.80 -7.76
N SER A 200 12.73 2.34 -6.71
CA SER A 200 11.92 3.18 -5.82
C SER A 200 12.79 3.97 -4.83
N LEU A 201 14.01 3.49 -4.55
CA LEU A 201 15.00 4.14 -3.67
C LEU A 201 15.86 5.17 -4.40
N ARG A 202 16.24 4.92 -5.65
CA ARG A 202 17.15 5.80 -6.39
C ARG A 202 16.49 7.13 -6.73
N ARG A 203 16.97 8.21 -6.09
CA ARG A 203 16.88 9.57 -6.63
C ARG A 203 17.80 9.64 -7.85
N ARG A 204 17.29 9.37 -9.05
CA ARG A 204 18.03 9.72 -10.27
C ARG A 204 18.00 11.24 -10.40
N THR A 205 18.95 11.92 -9.76
CA THR A 205 19.19 13.35 -9.95
C THR A 205 20.12 13.50 -11.14
N THR A 206 19.54 13.53 -12.34
CA THR A 206 20.19 14.05 -13.53
C THR A 206 20.22 15.57 -13.41
N PRO A 207 21.39 16.23 -13.33
CA PRO A 207 21.46 17.69 -13.40
C PRO A 207 20.91 18.13 -14.77
N GLY A 208 19.89 18.99 -14.78
CA GLY A 208 19.23 19.46 -16.02
C GLY A 208 17.91 18.77 -16.39
N ALA A 209 17.38 17.90 -15.53
CA ALA A 209 16.06 17.29 -15.71
C ALA A 209 14.94 18.34 -15.75
N LYS A 210 14.28 18.50 -16.91
CA LYS A 210 13.07 19.33 -17.07
C LYS A 210 11.97 18.88 -16.08
N THR A 211 11.05 19.78 -15.72
CA THR A 211 9.92 19.60 -14.79
C THR A 211 9.17 18.27 -14.97
N GLU A 212 9.09 17.75 -16.19
CA GLU A 212 8.43 16.47 -16.53
C GLU A 212 9.09 15.20 -15.94
N GLU A 213 10.40 15.19 -15.70
CA GLU A 213 11.07 14.02 -15.09
C GLU A 213 10.76 13.93 -13.58
N CYS A 214 10.32 15.03 -12.97
CA CYS A 214 9.95 15.10 -11.57
C CYS A 214 8.66 14.32 -11.27
N GLU A 215 7.71 14.25 -12.22
CA GLU A 215 6.40 13.63 -12.02
C GLU A 215 6.43 12.10 -11.95
N ALA A 216 7.47 11.43 -12.44
CA ALA A 216 7.61 9.98 -12.36
C ALA A 216 8.52 9.51 -11.21
N ARG A 217 9.19 10.44 -10.51
CA ARG A 217 10.13 10.12 -9.42
C ARG A 217 9.40 9.70 -8.14
N PRO A 218 9.83 8.62 -7.46
CA PRO A 218 9.31 8.26 -6.15
C PRO A 218 9.43 9.43 -5.18
N GLY A 219 8.38 9.69 -4.40
CA GLY A 219 8.42 10.65 -3.30
C GLY A 219 9.11 10.06 -2.06
N GLN A 220 9.24 10.88 -1.02
CA GLN A 220 9.86 10.49 0.24
C GLN A 220 9.11 9.35 0.94
N ARG A 221 7.77 9.34 0.83
CA ARG A 221 6.92 8.31 1.41
C ARG A 221 7.14 6.97 0.72
N GLU A 222 7.16 6.95 -0.62
CA GLU A 222 7.40 5.76 -1.43
C GLU A 222 8.82 5.19 -1.18
N GLN A 223 9.81 6.06 -0.95
CA GLN A 223 11.17 5.66 -0.57
C GLN A 223 11.18 4.95 0.79
N ALA A 224 10.52 5.52 1.80
CA ALA A 224 10.41 4.89 3.12
C ALA A 224 9.68 3.53 3.04
N GLU A 225 8.58 3.46 2.29
CA GLU A 225 7.84 2.21 2.04
C GLU A 225 8.71 1.14 1.36
N ALA A 226 9.52 1.52 0.36
CA ALA A 226 10.44 0.62 -0.31
C ALA A 226 11.52 0.07 0.64
N VAL A 227 12.08 0.93 1.51
CA VAL A 227 13.03 0.50 2.55
C VAL A 227 12.36 -0.51 3.49
N MET A 228 11.15 -0.22 3.96
CA MET A 228 10.42 -1.11 4.86
C MET A 228 10.13 -2.47 4.22
N LEU A 229 9.69 -2.50 2.96
CA LEU A 229 9.49 -3.75 2.21
C LEU A 229 10.80 -4.52 2.05
N ALA A 230 11.88 -3.85 1.66
CA ALA A 230 13.19 -4.48 1.49
C ALA A 230 13.69 -5.12 2.80
N CYS A 231 13.63 -4.37 3.91
CA CYS A 231 14.11 -4.84 5.20
C CYS A 231 13.26 -5.96 5.78
N ARG A 232 11.94 -5.97 5.51
CA ARG A 232 11.01 -6.97 6.01
C ARG A 232 11.07 -8.29 5.24
N TYR A 233 11.19 -8.23 3.92
CA TYR A 233 10.96 -9.41 3.07
C TYR A 233 12.18 -9.92 2.30
N LEU A 234 13.22 -9.11 2.08
CA LEU A 234 14.39 -9.59 1.35
C LEU A 234 15.38 -10.32 2.28
N PRO A 235 16.07 -11.37 1.78
CA PRO A 235 17.13 -12.03 2.54
C PRO A 235 18.26 -11.07 2.96
N PRO A 236 18.98 -11.32 4.07
CA PRO A 236 20.13 -10.52 4.54
C PRO A 236 21.15 -10.20 3.45
N SER A 237 21.49 -11.17 2.60
CA SER A 237 22.47 -11.05 1.53
C SER A 237 22.15 -9.98 0.48
N PHE A 238 20.87 -9.57 0.34
CA PHE A 238 20.48 -8.50 -0.57
C PHE A 238 20.76 -7.10 -0.01
N LEU A 239 21.09 -6.99 1.28
CA LEU A 239 21.40 -5.73 1.93
C LEU A 239 22.89 -5.79 2.35
N SER A 240 23.71 -4.97 1.70
CA SER A 240 25.13 -5.19 1.42
C SER A 240 26.07 -5.31 2.64
N ALA A 241 25.67 -4.85 3.83
CA ALA A 241 26.51 -4.93 5.04
C ALA A 241 25.70 -5.16 6.34
N PRO A 242 26.29 -5.84 7.35
CA PRO A 242 25.74 -5.88 8.71
C PRO A 242 25.47 -4.46 9.23
N GLY A 243 24.34 -4.25 9.91
CA GLY A 243 23.93 -2.93 10.42
C GLY A 243 23.33 -1.97 9.39
N GLN A 244 23.55 -2.19 8.08
CA GLN A 244 22.98 -1.33 7.02
C GLN A 244 21.44 -1.31 7.07
N ARG A 245 20.81 -2.44 7.41
CA ARG A 245 19.34 -2.54 7.58
C ARG A 245 18.82 -1.57 8.64
N VAL A 246 19.48 -1.53 9.78
CA VAL A 246 19.10 -0.65 10.90
C VAL A 246 19.30 0.82 10.51
N GLY A 247 20.42 1.15 9.86
CA GLY A 247 20.67 2.50 9.33
C GLY A 247 19.62 2.94 8.31
N MET A 248 19.29 2.09 7.34
CA MET A 248 18.25 2.38 6.34
C MET A 248 16.88 2.59 6.99
N LEU A 249 16.50 1.74 7.96
CA LEU A 249 15.25 1.91 8.70
C LEU A 249 15.27 3.18 9.55
N ALA A 250 16.38 3.55 10.18
CA ALA A 250 16.50 4.80 10.93
C ALA A 250 16.32 6.02 10.02
N ASP A 251 16.86 5.99 8.79
CA ASP A 251 16.68 7.05 7.79
C ASP A 251 15.23 7.14 7.31
N ALA A 252 14.58 5.99 7.10
CA ALA A 252 13.16 5.91 6.79
C ALA A 252 12.31 6.47 7.94
N ALA A 253 12.62 6.13 9.19
CA ALA A 253 11.94 6.65 10.38
C ALA A 253 12.02 8.19 10.45
N ARG A 254 13.21 8.78 10.26
CA ARG A 254 13.35 10.25 10.21
C ARG A 254 12.55 10.89 9.08
N THR A 255 12.42 10.19 7.96
CA THR A 255 11.60 10.65 6.82
C THR A 255 10.12 10.61 7.16
N LEU A 256 9.63 9.52 7.76
CA LEU A 256 8.24 9.34 8.17
C LEU A 256 7.83 10.34 9.25
N GLU A 257 8.73 10.62 10.20
CA GLU A 257 8.53 11.64 11.23
C GLU A 257 8.33 13.04 10.62
N LYS A 258 9.18 13.43 9.65
CA LYS A 258 9.04 14.70 8.93
C LYS A 258 7.73 14.78 8.13
N LEU A 259 7.25 13.65 7.62
CA LEU A 259 6.00 13.56 6.88
C LEU A 259 4.76 13.50 7.80
N GLY A 260 4.95 13.36 9.11
CA GLY A 260 3.88 13.19 10.09
C GLY A 260 3.15 11.85 9.97
N ASP A 261 3.76 10.83 9.36
CA ASP A 261 3.16 9.48 9.26
C ASP A 261 3.44 8.67 10.53
N LYS A 262 2.61 8.89 11.55
CA LYS A 262 2.76 8.31 12.89
C LYS A 262 2.67 6.78 12.87
N ARG A 263 1.74 6.23 12.08
CA ARG A 263 1.50 4.78 12.02
C ARG A 263 2.67 4.05 11.38
N THR A 264 3.11 4.50 10.20
CA THR A 264 4.22 3.86 9.48
C THR A 264 5.53 4.06 10.23
N LEU A 265 5.71 5.20 10.91
CA LEU A 265 6.86 5.45 11.79
C LEU A 265 6.93 4.43 12.92
N HIS A 266 5.81 4.19 13.62
CA HIS A 266 5.75 3.19 14.69
C HIS A 266 6.13 1.79 14.17
N ASP A 267 5.59 1.36 13.02
CA ASP A 267 5.95 0.09 12.39
C ASP A 267 7.44 0.00 12.06
N CYS A 268 8.03 1.11 11.60
CA CYS A 268 9.46 1.22 11.30
C CYS A 268 10.31 1.04 12.57
N GLN A 269 9.94 1.72 13.67
CA GLN A 269 10.62 1.62 14.96
C GLN A 269 10.54 0.20 15.54
N GLN A 270 9.39 -0.47 15.42
CA GLN A 270 9.24 -1.86 15.84
C GLN A 270 10.15 -2.82 15.06
N MET A 271 10.38 -2.57 13.77
CA MET A 271 11.35 -3.36 12.99
C MET A 271 12.79 -3.12 13.44
N ILE A 272 13.15 -1.88 13.78
CA ILE A 272 14.48 -1.54 14.32
C ILE A 272 14.74 -2.29 15.64
N ILE A 273 13.77 -2.24 16.57
CA ILE A 273 13.88 -2.92 17.86
C ILE A 273 14.06 -4.43 17.67
N LYS A 274 13.25 -5.07 16.81
CA LYS A 274 13.35 -6.51 16.52
C LYS A 274 14.71 -6.92 15.97
N LEU A 275 15.32 -6.08 15.13
CA LEU A 275 16.68 -6.33 14.60
C LEU A 275 17.76 -6.12 15.66
N GLY A 276 17.59 -5.16 16.57
CA GLY A 276 18.51 -4.92 17.69
C GLY A 276 18.50 -6.06 18.72
N SER A 277 17.31 -6.56 19.08
CA SER A 277 17.15 -7.62 20.08
C SER A 277 17.68 -8.99 19.63
N GLY A 278 17.83 -9.23 18.32
CA GLY A 278 18.42 -10.47 17.78
C GLY A 278 19.95 -10.51 17.82
N THR A 279 20.60 -9.42 18.26
CA THR A 279 22.06 -9.33 18.39
C THR A 279 22.46 -9.62 19.84
N THR A 280 22.12 -10.79 20.37
CA THR A 280 22.84 -11.30 21.54
C THR A 280 24.23 -11.67 21.07
N VAL A 281 25.17 -10.81 21.42
CA VAL A 281 26.61 -11.03 21.38
C VAL A 281 26.89 -12.31 22.16
N THR A 282 27.14 -13.44 21.47
CA THR A 282 27.89 -14.54 22.06
C THR A 282 29.33 -14.07 22.15
N ASN A 283 29.63 -13.30 23.19
CA ASN A 283 30.99 -13.09 23.65
C ASN A 283 31.40 -14.35 24.40
N THR A 284 32.57 -14.85 24.00
CA THR A 284 33.43 -15.87 24.61
C THR A 284 32.94 -17.31 24.58
#